data_AF-A0A1I0J1U0-F1
#
_entry.id   AF-A0A1I0J1U0-F1
#
_cell.length_a   1.000
_cell.length_b   1.000
_cell.length_c   1.000
_cell.angle_alpha   90.00
_cell.angle_beta   90.00
_cell.angle_gamma   90.00
#
_symmetry.space_group_name_H-M   'P 1'
#
loop_
_entity.id
_entity.type
_entity.pdbx_description
1 polymer ?
#
loop_
_entity_poly.entity_id
_entity_poly.type
_entity_poly.pdbx_seq_one_letter_code
_entity_poly.pdbx_strand_id
1 'polypeptide(L)'
;MEKTDVRYGAYIQILKEELVPAMGCTEPIALAYGAAVARDILGGMPDRVKVQASGSIIKNVKSVIVPNTGHLKGIPAAAAAGIVAGDASRELEVIAHVDSDKVGKIREFMENTPIDVEYVDNNITFDIIVTLWKGGDSALVRIANYHTNIVRKEKNGQVLFDIPVADESEEGLTDRTLLTMEGIWDFITTMDVEDVKELLDRQVNYNMAIAEEGIKGNYGANIGKVLLDTYGDDVRTRAKAMAAAGSDARMNGCELPVVINSGSGNQGMTASIPVVVYAKELNSGADKMYRALALSNLTAIHQKTRIGRLSAYCGAVSAGAGAGAGIAYLCGGGYDEVVHTVVNALAVVSGIVCDGAKASCAAKIASAVDAGILGYNMYVRGQQFYGGDGIVTKGVEATIANVGRLGKDGMKATNEEIIRIMVGDKSLC
;
A
#
# COMPACT_ATOMS: atom_id res chain seq x y z
N MET A 1 -13.84 -11.04 23.21
CA MET A 1 -14.65 -9.89 22.74
C MET A 1 -16.06 -10.32 22.36
N GLU A 2 -17.08 -9.84 23.06
CA GLU A 2 -18.50 -10.02 22.70
C GLU A 2 -18.85 -9.20 21.44
N LYS A 3 -19.81 -9.67 20.60
CA LYS A 3 -20.24 -8.93 19.40
C LYS A 3 -20.85 -7.55 19.72
N THR A 4 -21.31 -7.34 20.96
CA THR A 4 -21.87 -6.08 21.45
C THR A 4 -20.81 -5.06 21.89
N ASP A 5 -19.54 -5.47 21.99
CA ASP A 5 -18.43 -4.56 22.26
C ASP A 5 -18.22 -3.64 21.05
N VAL A 6 -18.12 -2.33 21.30
CA VAL A 6 -17.90 -1.32 20.24
C VAL A 6 -16.65 -1.62 19.40
N ARG A 7 -15.62 -2.23 20.01
CA ARG A 7 -14.37 -2.61 19.33
C ARG A 7 -14.60 -3.71 18.29
N TYR A 8 -15.55 -4.61 18.52
CA TYR A 8 -15.84 -5.72 17.60
C TYR A 8 -16.28 -5.19 16.24
N GLY A 9 -17.32 -4.34 16.24
CA GLY A 9 -17.81 -3.69 15.03
C GLY A 9 -16.76 -2.78 14.39
N ALA A 10 -16.01 -2.04 15.22
CA ALA A 10 -14.95 -1.16 14.74
C ALA A 10 -13.86 -1.93 13.98
N TYR A 11 -13.41 -3.08 14.47
CA TYR A 11 -12.33 -3.84 13.83
C TYR A 11 -12.74 -4.43 12.49
N ILE A 12 -13.97 -4.93 12.38
CA ILE A 12 -14.54 -5.39 11.10
C ILE A 12 -14.64 -4.22 10.13
N GLN A 13 -15.10 -3.06 10.59
CA GLN A 13 -15.26 -1.89 9.74
C GLN A 13 -13.90 -1.33 9.27
N ILE A 14 -12.90 -1.29 10.17
CA ILE A 14 -11.52 -0.95 9.82
C ILE A 14 -10.97 -1.91 8.75
N LEU A 15 -11.20 -3.21 8.88
CA LEU A 15 -10.81 -4.17 7.85
C LEU A 15 -11.50 -3.87 6.51
N LYS A 16 -12.80 -3.55 6.50
CA LYS A 16 -13.53 -3.21 5.26
C LYS A 16 -12.98 -1.96 4.60
N GLU A 17 -12.64 -0.94 5.38
CA GLU A 17 -12.08 0.33 4.90
C GLU A 17 -10.65 0.15 4.34
N GLU A 18 -9.85 -0.73 4.94
CA GLU A 18 -8.44 -0.89 4.59
C GLU A 18 -8.15 -2.04 3.61
N LEU A 19 -9.06 -3.01 3.47
CA LEU A 19 -8.92 -4.18 2.58
C LEU A 19 -9.75 -4.04 1.29
N VAL A 20 -9.36 -3.06 0.48
CA VAL A 20 -10.01 -2.70 -0.79
C VAL A 20 -9.20 -3.24 -1.99
N PRO A 21 -9.85 -3.79 -3.04
CA PRO A 21 -9.18 -4.13 -4.29
C PRO A 21 -8.55 -2.91 -4.99
N ALA A 22 -7.37 -3.11 -5.58
CA ALA A 22 -6.71 -2.12 -6.43
C ALA A 22 -5.82 -2.81 -7.48
N MET A 23 -5.58 -2.14 -8.61
CA MET A 23 -4.61 -2.59 -9.62
C MET A 23 -3.39 -1.68 -9.66
N GLY A 24 -2.22 -2.23 -9.96
CA GLY A 24 -0.97 -1.46 -9.97
C GLY A 24 -0.70 -0.72 -8.66
N CYS A 25 0.16 0.28 -8.71
CA CYS A 25 0.41 1.17 -7.57
C CYS A 25 -0.78 2.13 -7.39
N THR A 26 -1.20 2.44 -6.17
CA THR A 26 -2.44 3.18 -5.94
C THR A 26 -2.31 4.67 -6.28
N GLU A 27 -1.12 5.24 -6.16
CA GLU A 27 -0.81 6.63 -6.50
C GLU A 27 -0.93 6.96 -8.00
N PRO A 28 -0.37 6.19 -8.95
CA PRO A 28 -0.63 6.44 -10.38
C PRO A 28 -2.11 6.23 -10.74
N ILE A 29 -2.82 5.33 -10.05
CA ILE A 29 -4.25 5.12 -10.27
C ILE A 29 -5.07 6.32 -9.78
N ALA A 30 -4.75 6.89 -8.61
CA ALA A 30 -5.38 8.12 -8.13
C ALA A 30 -5.17 9.29 -9.10
N LEU A 31 -3.99 9.37 -9.71
CA LEU A 31 -3.68 10.35 -10.74
C LEU A 31 -4.51 10.12 -12.01
N ALA A 32 -4.59 8.88 -12.49
CA ALA A 32 -5.44 8.50 -13.61
C ALA A 32 -6.93 8.79 -13.33
N TYR A 33 -7.39 8.55 -12.09
CA TYR A 33 -8.74 8.86 -11.64
C TYR A 33 -9.02 10.36 -11.69
N GLY A 34 -8.15 11.18 -11.11
CA GLY A 34 -8.28 12.65 -11.17
C GLY A 34 -8.30 13.17 -12.62
N ALA A 35 -7.47 12.58 -13.49
CA ALA A 35 -7.41 12.96 -14.90
C ALA A 35 -8.66 12.53 -15.69
N ALA A 36 -9.22 11.35 -15.41
CA ALA A 36 -10.49 10.89 -16.00
C ALA A 36 -11.66 11.81 -15.58
N VAL A 37 -11.74 12.17 -14.31
CA VAL A 37 -12.78 13.10 -13.80
C VAL A 37 -12.63 14.48 -14.44
N ALA A 38 -11.41 15.00 -14.55
CA ALA A 38 -11.16 16.29 -15.18
C ALA A 38 -11.61 16.29 -16.65
N ARG A 39 -11.38 15.20 -17.38
CA ARG A 39 -11.84 15.04 -18.77
C ARG A 39 -13.38 15.02 -18.85
N ASP A 40 -14.05 14.31 -17.94
CA ASP A 40 -15.51 14.25 -17.92
C ASP A 40 -16.12 15.63 -17.68
N ILE A 41 -15.50 16.46 -16.82
CA ILE A 41 -15.88 17.86 -16.60
C ILE A 41 -15.63 18.71 -17.86
N LEU A 42 -14.46 18.54 -18.49
CA LEU A 42 -14.09 19.27 -19.71
C LEU A 42 -15.06 18.96 -20.86
N GLY A 43 -15.51 17.71 -20.98
CA GLY A 43 -16.44 17.24 -22.02
C GLY A 43 -15.76 16.88 -23.35
N GLY A 44 -14.45 16.60 -23.32
CA GLY A 44 -13.73 16.16 -24.53
C GLY A 44 -12.23 15.95 -24.30
N MET A 45 -11.54 15.54 -25.36
CA MET A 45 -10.08 15.38 -25.34
C MET A 45 -9.38 16.74 -25.24
N PRO A 46 -8.47 16.91 -24.26
CA PRO A 46 -7.71 18.15 -24.09
C PRO A 46 -6.57 18.29 -25.11
N ASP A 47 -6.15 19.52 -25.37
CA ASP A 47 -4.96 19.88 -26.17
C ASP A 47 -3.74 20.25 -25.31
N ARG A 48 -3.94 20.40 -23.98
CA ARG A 48 -2.87 20.62 -23.00
C ARG A 48 -3.24 20.04 -21.66
N VAL A 49 -2.25 19.47 -20.97
CA VAL A 49 -2.39 18.88 -19.64
C VAL A 49 -1.34 19.47 -18.70
N LYS A 50 -1.74 19.80 -17.47
CA LYS A 50 -0.83 20.13 -16.37
C LYS A 50 -1.16 19.26 -15.18
N VAL A 51 -0.14 18.62 -14.63
CA VAL A 51 -0.23 17.83 -13.41
C VAL A 51 0.66 18.47 -12.36
N GLN A 52 0.06 18.95 -11.28
CA GLN A 52 0.76 19.43 -10.11
C GLN A 52 0.62 18.37 -9.02
N ALA A 53 1.75 17.93 -8.43
CA ALA A 53 1.73 16.84 -7.47
C ALA A 53 2.69 17.08 -6.29
N SER A 54 2.29 16.61 -5.11
CA SER A 54 3.17 16.62 -3.95
C SER A 54 4.40 15.73 -4.17
N GLY A 55 5.47 15.99 -3.41
CA GLY A 55 6.72 15.25 -3.54
C GLY A 55 6.56 13.74 -3.32
N SER A 56 5.68 13.34 -2.40
CA SER A 56 5.39 11.92 -2.14
C SER A 56 4.66 11.24 -3.31
N ILE A 57 3.78 11.96 -4.02
CA ILE A 57 3.16 11.44 -5.25
C ILE A 57 4.22 11.31 -6.36
N ILE A 58 5.04 12.34 -6.56
CA ILE A 58 6.13 12.28 -7.56
C ILE A 58 7.05 11.10 -7.28
N LYS A 59 7.48 10.93 -6.02
CA LYS A 59 8.29 9.78 -5.57
C LYS A 59 7.65 8.44 -5.94
N ASN A 60 6.38 8.24 -5.60
CA ASN A 60 5.73 6.94 -5.79
C ASN A 60 5.37 6.63 -7.25
N VAL A 61 5.08 7.65 -8.06
CA VAL A 61 4.64 7.48 -9.45
C VAL A 61 5.81 7.45 -10.44
N LYS A 62 6.93 8.15 -10.16
CA LYS A 62 7.99 8.43 -11.14
C LYS A 62 8.54 7.21 -11.89
N SER A 63 8.72 6.08 -11.21
CA SER A 63 9.44 4.91 -11.78
C SER A 63 8.55 3.69 -12.03
N VAL A 64 7.28 3.74 -11.65
CA VAL A 64 6.39 2.58 -11.70
C VAL A 64 5.72 2.45 -13.05
N ILE A 65 5.49 1.21 -13.48
CA ILE A 65 4.69 0.91 -14.67
C ILE A 65 3.21 1.14 -14.35
N VAL A 66 2.53 1.88 -15.22
CA VAL A 66 1.08 2.09 -15.13
C VAL A 66 0.38 0.86 -15.76
N PRO A 67 -0.53 0.18 -15.04
CA PRO A 67 -1.24 -0.99 -15.57
C PRO A 67 -1.98 -0.70 -16.87
N ASN A 68 -2.14 -1.71 -17.73
CA ASN A 68 -2.96 -1.63 -18.94
C ASN A 68 -2.51 -0.54 -19.94
N THR A 69 -1.26 -0.09 -19.88
CA THR A 69 -0.69 0.93 -20.79
C THR A 69 0.38 0.40 -21.74
N GLY A 70 0.66 -0.91 -21.74
CA GLY A 70 1.74 -1.50 -22.53
C GLY A 70 3.13 -1.00 -22.09
N HIS A 71 3.39 -1.06 -20.78
CA HIS A 71 4.66 -0.70 -20.10
C HIS A 71 5.04 0.79 -20.05
N LEU A 72 4.09 1.72 -20.24
CA LEU A 72 4.35 3.13 -19.98
C LEU A 72 4.53 3.38 -18.47
N LYS A 73 5.32 4.41 -18.15
CA LYS A 73 5.77 4.69 -16.77
C LYS A 73 5.61 6.17 -16.43
N GLY A 74 5.45 6.44 -15.14
CA GLY A 74 5.49 7.81 -14.62
C GLY A 74 4.18 8.58 -14.69
N ILE A 75 4.24 9.83 -14.23
CA ILE A 75 3.09 10.74 -14.13
C ILE A 75 2.42 10.99 -15.49
N PRO A 76 3.17 11.28 -16.57
CA PRO A 76 2.54 11.52 -17.87
C PRO A 76 1.74 10.33 -18.38
N ALA A 77 2.26 9.11 -18.18
CA ALA A 77 1.56 7.88 -18.55
C ALA A 77 0.27 7.68 -17.75
N ALA A 78 0.30 7.94 -16.44
CA ALA A 78 -0.88 7.81 -15.59
C ALA A 78 -1.96 8.83 -15.97
N ALA A 79 -1.59 10.09 -16.22
CA ALA A 79 -2.51 11.13 -16.65
C ALA A 79 -3.14 10.80 -18.01
N ALA A 80 -2.31 10.43 -18.98
CA ALA A 80 -2.75 10.06 -20.32
C ALA A 80 -3.67 8.84 -20.32
N ALA A 81 -3.37 7.81 -19.51
CA ALA A 81 -4.23 6.64 -19.36
C ALA A 81 -5.61 7.01 -18.81
N GLY A 82 -5.66 7.85 -17.78
CA GLY A 82 -6.90 8.38 -17.22
C GLY A 82 -7.72 9.17 -18.25
N ILE A 83 -7.06 10.08 -18.99
CA ILE A 83 -7.71 10.92 -20.01
C ILE A 83 -8.21 10.08 -21.19
N VAL A 84 -7.39 9.18 -21.75
CA VAL A 84 -7.76 8.48 -22.98
C VAL A 84 -8.72 7.32 -22.73
N ALA A 85 -8.52 6.59 -21.64
CA ALA A 85 -9.15 5.29 -21.45
C ALA A 85 -9.91 5.13 -20.13
N GLY A 86 -9.70 6.04 -19.16
CA GLY A 86 -10.22 5.90 -17.81
C GLY A 86 -11.75 6.02 -17.72
N ASP A 87 -12.36 5.19 -16.88
CA ASP A 87 -13.75 5.29 -16.44
C ASP A 87 -13.80 5.83 -15.00
N ALA A 88 -14.16 7.10 -14.85
CA ALA A 88 -14.16 7.77 -13.55
C ALA A 88 -15.12 7.12 -12.53
N SER A 89 -16.16 6.40 -12.97
CA SER A 89 -17.11 5.75 -12.06
C SER A 89 -16.51 4.58 -11.26
N ARG A 90 -15.31 4.13 -11.64
CA ARG A 90 -14.62 2.96 -11.07
C ARG A 90 -13.51 3.29 -10.08
N GLU A 91 -13.26 4.58 -9.79
CA GLU A 91 -12.30 5.02 -8.78
C GLU A 91 -10.91 4.33 -8.91
N LEU A 92 -10.53 3.46 -7.95
CA LEU A 92 -9.25 2.73 -7.96
C LEU A 92 -9.15 1.63 -9.02
N GLU A 93 -10.22 1.42 -9.78
CA GLU A 93 -10.25 0.57 -10.96
C GLU A 93 -10.47 1.39 -12.26
N VAL A 94 -10.24 2.72 -12.23
CA VAL A 94 -10.45 3.64 -13.35
C VAL A 94 -9.90 3.15 -14.69
N ILE A 95 -8.78 2.42 -14.69
CA ILE A 95 -8.14 1.90 -15.90
C ILE A 95 -8.16 0.36 -15.98
N ALA A 96 -9.11 -0.34 -15.35
CA ALA A 96 -9.15 -1.82 -15.38
C ALA A 96 -9.39 -2.41 -16.78
N HIS A 97 -10.04 -1.64 -17.65
CA HIS A 97 -10.45 -2.09 -18.99
C HIS A 97 -9.95 -1.12 -20.04
N VAL A 98 -8.68 -1.29 -20.41
CA VAL A 98 -8.05 -0.59 -21.53
C VAL A 98 -7.83 -1.59 -22.65
N ASP A 99 -8.67 -1.53 -23.68
CA ASP A 99 -8.49 -2.39 -24.86
C ASP A 99 -7.19 -2.03 -25.60
N SER A 100 -6.65 -2.97 -26.37
CA SER A 100 -5.40 -2.80 -27.11
C SER A 100 -5.38 -1.56 -28.01
N ASP A 101 -6.49 -1.21 -28.65
CA ASP A 101 -6.65 0.02 -29.44
C ASP A 101 -6.47 1.29 -28.61
N LYS A 102 -6.91 1.27 -27.34
CA LYS A 102 -6.74 2.41 -26.42
C LYS A 102 -5.30 2.56 -25.98
N VAL A 103 -4.52 1.48 -25.89
CA VAL A 103 -3.07 1.55 -25.59
C VAL A 103 -2.32 2.36 -26.65
N GLY A 104 -2.65 2.14 -27.93
CA GLY A 104 -2.11 2.94 -29.03
C GLY A 104 -2.46 4.43 -28.89
N LYS A 105 -3.73 4.73 -28.57
CA LYS A 105 -4.21 6.11 -28.37
C LYS A 105 -3.56 6.80 -27.17
N ILE A 106 -3.24 6.08 -26.10
CA ILE A 106 -2.51 6.64 -24.95
C ILE A 106 -1.12 7.11 -25.39
N ARG A 107 -0.40 6.29 -26.17
CA ARG A 107 0.92 6.66 -26.71
C ARG A 107 0.83 7.85 -27.65
N GLU A 108 -0.11 7.81 -28.59
CA GLU A 108 -0.35 8.90 -29.54
C GLU A 108 -0.69 10.23 -28.81
N PHE A 109 -1.52 10.16 -27.76
CA PHE A 109 -1.84 11.32 -26.95
C PHE A 109 -0.61 11.88 -26.23
N MET A 110 0.23 11.03 -25.63
CA MET A 110 1.47 11.47 -24.98
C MET A 110 2.49 12.08 -25.94
N GLU A 111 2.50 11.65 -27.20
CA GLU A 111 3.40 12.17 -28.24
C GLU A 111 2.92 13.53 -28.78
N ASN A 112 1.60 13.73 -28.89
CA ASN A 112 1.01 14.88 -29.57
C ASN A 112 0.44 15.95 -28.63
N THR A 113 0.26 15.64 -27.33
CA THR A 113 -0.31 16.57 -26.35
C THR A 113 0.72 16.91 -25.28
N PRO A 114 1.06 18.19 -25.06
CA PRO A 114 1.97 18.58 -24.00
C PRO A 114 1.39 18.25 -22.62
N ILE A 115 2.15 17.48 -21.84
CA ILE A 115 1.86 17.13 -20.45
C ILE A 115 2.96 17.71 -19.57
N ASP A 116 2.65 18.80 -18.87
CA ASP A 116 3.56 19.45 -17.93
C ASP A 116 3.39 18.86 -16.53
N VAL A 117 4.51 18.63 -15.82
CA VAL A 117 4.51 18.05 -14.47
C VAL A 117 5.28 18.96 -13.53
N GLU A 118 4.60 19.48 -12.52
CA GLU A 118 5.15 20.43 -11.56
C GLU A 118 5.07 19.88 -10.13
N TYR A 119 6.17 20.03 -9.38
CA TYR A 119 6.18 19.80 -7.95
C TYR A 119 5.45 20.93 -7.22
N VAL A 120 4.50 20.58 -6.36
CA VAL A 120 3.85 21.53 -5.46
C VAL A 120 4.04 21.13 -4.01
N ASP A 121 4.27 22.12 -3.16
CA ASP A 121 4.30 21.96 -1.71
C ASP A 121 3.21 22.81 -1.08
N ASN A 122 2.04 22.20 -0.89
CA ASN A 122 0.91 22.83 -0.24
C ASN A 122 0.80 22.40 1.24
N ASN A 123 1.89 21.91 1.84
CA ASN A 123 1.90 21.26 3.16
C ASN A 123 0.93 20.06 3.27
N ILE A 124 0.64 19.40 2.14
CA ILE A 124 -0.24 18.23 2.09
C ILE A 124 0.55 17.08 1.47
N THR A 125 0.70 15.98 2.21
CA THR A 125 1.53 14.85 1.79
C THR A 125 0.96 14.14 0.56
N PHE A 126 -0.37 14.00 0.48
CA PHE A 126 -1.08 13.44 -0.67
C PHE A 126 -1.82 14.57 -1.39
N ASP A 127 -1.25 15.14 -2.45
CA ASP A 127 -1.89 16.22 -3.22
C ASP A 127 -1.66 16.00 -4.71
N ILE A 128 -2.74 15.96 -5.49
CA ILE A 128 -2.74 15.83 -6.94
C ILE A 128 -3.71 16.86 -7.49
N ILE A 129 -3.23 17.73 -8.37
CA ILE A 129 -4.04 18.70 -9.10
C ILE A 129 -3.84 18.42 -10.59
N VAL A 130 -4.93 18.11 -11.28
CA VAL A 130 -4.93 17.90 -12.73
C VAL A 130 -5.73 19.02 -13.37
N THR A 131 -5.09 19.76 -14.26
CA THR A 131 -5.73 20.81 -15.06
C THR A 131 -5.63 20.46 -16.54
N LEU A 132 -6.77 20.47 -17.22
CA LEU A 132 -6.91 20.16 -18.63
C LEU A 132 -7.42 21.39 -19.38
N TRP A 133 -6.95 21.60 -20.61
CA TRP A 133 -7.45 22.65 -21.50
C TRP A 133 -7.87 22.09 -22.86
N LYS A 134 -8.85 22.73 -23.49
CA LYS A 134 -9.25 22.48 -24.88
C LYS A 134 -9.71 23.79 -25.50
N GLY A 135 -8.88 24.39 -26.37
CA GLY A 135 -9.13 25.72 -26.90
C GLY A 135 -9.29 26.75 -25.79
N GLY A 136 -10.50 27.34 -25.67
CA GLY A 136 -10.83 28.29 -24.61
C GLY A 136 -11.35 27.66 -23.30
N ASP A 137 -11.66 26.37 -23.30
CA ASP A 137 -12.23 25.68 -22.16
C ASP A 137 -11.15 25.06 -21.25
N SER A 138 -11.47 24.91 -19.97
CA SER A 138 -10.62 24.30 -18.96
C SER A 138 -11.41 23.52 -17.91
N ALA A 139 -10.78 22.50 -17.34
CA ALA A 139 -11.29 21.76 -16.18
C ALA A 139 -10.16 21.49 -15.20
N LEU A 140 -10.46 21.59 -13.91
CA LEU A 140 -9.51 21.32 -12.83
C LEU A 140 -10.12 20.33 -11.84
N VAL A 141 -9.33 19.36 -11.42
CA VAL A 141 -9.66 18.44 -10.33
C VAL A 141 -8.50 18.38 -9.34
N ARG A 142 -8.81 18.46 -8.05
CA ARG A 142 -7.83 18.24 -6.97
C ARG A 142 -8.24 17.05 -6.11
N ILE A 143 -7.31 16.13 -5.88
CA ILE A 143 -7.42 15.02 -4.94
C ILE A 143 -6.43 15.27 -3.81
N ALA A 144 -6.90 15.23 -2.56
CA ALA A 144 -6.06 15.47 -1.39
C ALA A 144 -6.34 14.50 -0.24
N ASN A 145 -5.35 14.27 0.63
CA ASN A 145 -5.37 13.39 1.81
C ASN A 145 -5.46 11.87 1.52
N TYR A 146 -6.41 11.39 0.71
CA TYR A 146 -6.51 9.97 0.32
C TYR A 146 -6.93 9.77 -1.14
N HIS A 147 -6.63 8.57 -1.67
CA HIS A 147 -6.56 8.28 -3.11
C HIS A 147 -7.81 8.61 -3.95
N THR A 148 -9.00 8.60 -3.36
CA THR A 148 -10.27 8.85 -4.05
C THR A 148 -10.96 10.16 -3.62
N ASN A 149 -10.35 10.90 -2.69
CA ASN A 149 -10.93 12.10 -2.09
C ASN A 149 -10.79 13.34 -2.98
N ILE A 150 -11.74 13.54 -3.89
CA ILE A 150 -11.79 14.78 -4.65
C ILE A 150 -12.24 15.89 -3.70
N VAL A 151 -11.41 16.92 -3.57
CA VAL A 151 -11.67 18.09 -2.71
C VAL A 151 -12.04 19.32 -3.52
N ARG A 152 -11.71 19.37 -4.81
CA ARG A 152 -12.05 20.50 -5.69
C ARG A 152 -12.34 20.07 -7.12
N LYS A 153 -13.37 20.67 -7.72
CA LYS A 153 -13.72 20.54 -9.14
C LYS A 153 -14.05 21.91 -9.72
N GLU A 154 -13.49 22.25 -10.87
CA GLU A 154 -13.79 23.50 -11.58
C GLU A 154 -13.98 23.28 -13.08
N LYS A 155 -14.80 24.14 -13.69
CA LYS A 155 -14.95 24.25 -15.15
C LYS A 155 -14.90 25.72 -15.55
N ASN A 156 -13.98 26.10 -16.43
CA ASN A 156 -13.83 27.47 -16.91
C ASN A 156 -13.71 28.51 -15.77
N GLY A 157 -13.00 28.15 -14.69
CA GLY A 157 -12.85 28.96 -13.48
C GLY A 157 -14.09 29.01 -12.57
N GLN A 158 -15.21 28.40 -12.96
CA GLN A 158 -16.37 28.22 -12.09
C GLN A 158 -16.15 27.01 -11.18
N VAL A 159 -16.18 27.24 -9.87
CA VAL A 159 -16.12 26.19 -8.85
C VAL A 159 -17.42 25.39 -8.85
N LEU A 160 -17.32 24.09 -9.12
CA LEU A 160 -18.45 23.15 -9.10
C LEU A 160 -18.55 22.42 -7.75
N PHE A 161 -17.41 22.25 -7.08
CA PHE A 161 -17.28 21.55 -5.81
C PHE A 161 -16.00 22.02 -5.12
N ASP A 162 -16.07 22.33 -3.82
CA ASP A 162 -14.91 22.73 -3.02
C ASP A 162 -15.15 22.34 -1.56
N ILE A 163 -14.28 21.51 -1.01
CA ILE A 163 -14.26 21.12 0.40
C ILE A 163 -12.93 21.59 0.97
N PRO A 164 -12.92 22.27 2.14
CA PRO A 164 -11.69 22.63 2.82
C PRO A 164 -10.81 21.40 3.06
N VAL A 165 -9.54 21.48 2.67
CA VAL A 165 -8.57 20.45 3.04
C VAL A 165 -8.11 20.74 4.47
N ALA A 166 -8.66 20.00 5.43
CA ALA A 166 -8.16 20.00 6.80
C ALA A 166 -6.86 19.17 6.90
N ASP A 167 -6.04 19.46 7.91
CA ASP A 167 -4.79 18.74 8.24
C ASP A 167 -5.03 17.23 8.30
N GLU A 168 -4.49 16.45 7.35
CA GLU A 168 -4.49 14.97 7.24
C GLU A 168 -5.57 14.24 8.09
N SER A 169 -6.80 14.76 8.14
CA SER A 169 -7.77 14.29 9.12
C SER A 169 -8.48 13.11 8.49
N GLU A 170 -8.48 11.99 9.20
CA GLU A 170 -9.27 10.81 8.84
C GLU A 170 -10.75 10.99 9.23
N GLU A 171 -11.28 12.22 9.13
CA GLU A 171 -12.68 12.52 9.40
C GLU A 171 -13.59 11.70 8.48
N GLY A 172 -14.44 10.87 9.08
CA GLY A 172 -15.33 9.94 8.37
C GLY A 172 -14.86 8.48 8.35
N LEU A 173 -13.63 8.18 8.80
CA LEU A 173 -13.18 6.82 9.01
C LEU A 173 -13.46 6.34 10.44
N THR A 174 -13.60 5.02 10.63
CA THR A 174 -13.81 4.40 11.94
C THR A 174 -12.72 4.79 12.95
N ASP A 175 -13.00 4.90 14.25
CA ASP A 175 -11.99 5.32 15.22
C ASP A 175 -10.84 4.29 15.38
N ARG A 176 -9.64 4.62 14.90
CA ARG A 176 -8.46 3.77 15.02
C ARG A 176 -7.79 3.83 16.40
N THR A 177 -8.18 4.73 17.30
CA THR A 177 -7.68 4.74 18.68
C THR A 177 -8.14 3.52 19.50
N LEU A 178 -9.17 2.82 19.00
CA LEU A 178 -9.66 1.56 19.55
C LEU A 178 -8.73 0.36 19.28
N LEU A 179 -7.75 0.49 18.39
CA LEU A 179 -6.79 -0.56 18.10
C LEU A 179 -5.73 -0.65 19.21
N THR A 180 -5.58 -1.83 19.80
CA THR A 180 -4.45 -2.22 20.63
C THR A 180 -4.11 -3.67 20.33
N MET A 181 -2.87 -4.09 20.54
CA MET A 181 -2.49 -5.49 20.33
C MET A 181 -3.30 -6.44 21.22
N GLU A 182 -3.61 -6.04 22.45
CA GLU A 182 -4.49 -6.80 23.35
C GLU A 182 -5.92 -6.91 22.81
N GLY A 183 -6.49 -5.79 22.34
CA GLY A 183 -7.81 -5.78 21.73
C GLY A 183 -7.87 -6.63 20.47
N ILE A 184 -6.86 -6.54 19.60
CA ILE A 184 -6.74 -7.33 18.37
C ILE A 184 -6.67 -8.83 18.73
N TRP A 185 -5.89 -9.19 19.76
CA TRP A 185 -5.82 -10.58 20.24
C TRP A 185 -7.16 -11.08 20.79
N ASP A 186 -7.85 -10.28 21.61
CA ASP A 186 -9.18 -10.61 22.10
C ASP A 186 -10.19 -10.78 20.95
N PHE A 187 -10.14 -9.90 19.94
CA PHE A 187 -10.99 -10.01 18.76
C PHE A 187 -10.71 -11.30 17.98
N ILE A 188 -9.47 -11.61 17.61
CA ILE A 188 -9.20 -12.79 16.77
C ILE A 188 -9.46 -14.12 17.50
N THR A 189 -9.39 -14.12 18.84
CA THR A 189 -9.66 -15.33 19.64
C THR A 189 -11.15 -15.56 19.88
N THR A 190 -12.01 -14.55 19.74
CA THR A 190 -13.46 -14.68 19.97
C THR A 190 -14.34 -14.36 18.78
N MET A 191 -13.78 -13.80 17.69
CA MET A 191 -14.58 -13.40 16.54
C MET A 191 -15.27 -14.58 15.88
N ASP A 192 -16.44 -14.29 15.34
CA ASP A 192 -17.11 -15.15 14.38
C ASP A 192 -16.46 -14.96 13.01
N VAL A 193 -15.88 -16.02 12.46
CA VAL A 193 -15.14 -15.97 11.20
C VAL A 193 -16.05 -15.54 10.05
N GLU A 194 -17.34 -15.86 10.10
CA GLU A 194 -18.28 -15.51 9.04
C GLU A 194 -18.40 -13.98 8.86
N ASP A 195 -18.19 -13.18 9.91
CA ASP A 195 -18.26 -11.72 9.84
C ASP A 195 -17.13 -11.08 9.00
N VAL A 196 -16.03 -11.81 8.79
CA VAL A 196 -14.85 -11.35 8.02
C VAL A 196 -14.52 -12.23 6.82
N LYS A 197 -15.22 -13.36 6.66
CA LYS A 197 -14.88 -14.41 5.70
C LYS A 197 -14.86 -13.91 4.26
N GLU A 198 -15.91 -13.24 3.80
CA GLU A 198 -15.99 -12.73 2.42
C GLU A 198 -14.82 -11.78 2.09
N LEU A 199 -14.51 -10.88 3.02
CA LEU A 199 -13.45 -9.89 2.87
C LEU A 199 -12.08 -10.56 2.77
N LEU A 200 -11.81 -11.51 3.66
CA LEU A 200 -10.53 -12.23 3.70
C LEU A 200 -10.42 -13.24 2.55
N ASP A 201 -11.50 -13.87 2.11
CA ASP A 201 -11.53 -14.71 0.92
C ASP A 201 -11.11 -13.94 -0.31
N ARG A 202 -11.68 -12.75 -0.51
CA ARG A 202 -11.27 -11.85 -1.59
C ARG A 202 -9.78 -11.51 -1.51
N GLN A 203 -9.27 -11.22 -0.31
CA GLN A 203 -7.84 -10.95 -0.10
C GLN A 203 -6.96 -12.15 -0.47
N VAL A 204 -7.30 -13.35 0.00
CA VAL A 204 -6.56 -14.58 -0.30
C VAL A 204 -6.57 -14.84 -1.80
N ASN A 205 -7.73 -14.80 -2.43
CA ASN A 205 -7.88 -15.11 -3.85
C ASN A 205 -7.05 -14.18 -4.73
N TYR A 206 -7.18 -12.86 -4.54
CA TYR A 206 -6.51 -11.88 -5.38
C TYR A 206 -4.99 -11.87 -5.15
N ASN A 207 -4.58 -11.83 -3.88
CA ASN A 207 -3.16 -11.71 -3.56
C ASN A 207 -2.38 -13.01 -3.88
N MET A 208 -3.00 -14.18 -3.72
CA MET A 208 -2.37 -15.42 -4.17
C MET A 208 -2.30 -15.52 -5.70
N ALA A 209 -3.33 -15.09 -6.42
CA ALA A 209 -3.33 -15.13 -7.88
C ALA A 209 -2.17 -14.33 -8.49
N ILE A 210 -1.94 -13.09 -8.03
CA ILE A 210 -0.80 -12.30 -8.54
C ILE A 210 0.56 -12.87 -8.12
N ALA A 211 0.63 -13.51 -6.95
CA ALA A 211 1.86 -14.15 -6.49
C ALA A 211 2.20 -15.39 -7.34
N GLU A 212 1.18 -16.17 -7.71
CA GLU A 212 1.31 -17.30 -8.62
C GLU A 212 1.69 -16.87 -10.04
N GLU A 213 1.12 -15.77 -10.53
CA GLU A 213 1.54 -15.16 -11.80
C GLU A 213 3.00 -14.70 -11.71
N GLY A 214 3.34 -13.97 -10.65
CA GLY A 214 4.69 -13.43 -10.46
C GLY A 214 5.78 -14.50 -10.35
N ILE A 215 5.49 -15.62 -9.68
CA ILE A 215 6.48 -16.69 -9.49
C ILE A 215 6.65 -17.53 -10.77
N LYS A 216 5.64 -17.61 -11.64
CA LYS A 216 5.72 -18.31 -12.94
C LYS A 216 6.33 -17.41 -14.01
N GLY A 217 5.90 -16.15 -14.07
CA GLY A 217 6.29 -15.15 -15.06
C GLY A 217 7.70 -14.57 -14.88
N ASN A 218 8.04 -13.57 -15.68
CA ASN A 218 9.34 -12.88 -15.64
C ASN A 218 9.09 -11.38 -15.39
N TYR A 219 9.18 -10.98 -14.12
CA TYR A 219 8.84 -9.63 -13.69
C TYR A 219 9.95 -9.02 -12.85
N GLY A 220 10.22 -7.73 -13.10
CA GLY A 220 11.11 -6.93 -12.25
C GLY A 220 12.48 -7.58 -12.06
N ALA A 221 12.83 -7.82 -10.80
CA ALA A 221 14.10 -8.44 -10.42
C ALA A 221 13.98 -9.95 -10.13
N ASN A 222 12.78 -10.53 -10.33
CA ASN A 222 12.47 -11.94 -10.04
C ASN A 222 12.94 -12.40 -8.66
N ILE A 223 12.75 -11.57 -7.64
CA ILE A 223 13.26 -11.81 -6.28
C ILE A 223 12.73 -13.14 -5.73
N GLY A 224 11.47 -13.46 -6.00
CA GLY A 224 10.88 -14.74 -5.58
C GLY A 224 11.64 -15.96 -6.12
N LYS A 225 11.98 -15.96 -7.41
CA LYS A 225 12.74 -17.03 -8.05
C LYS A 225 14.17 -17.11 -7.50
N VAL A 226 14.84 -15.95 -7.38
CA VAL A 226 16.19 -15.88 -6.81
C VAL A 226 16.24 -16.47 -5.41
N LEU A 227 15.23 -16.20 -4.57
CA LEU A 227 15.17 -16.76 -3.21
C LEU A 227 15.03 -18.29 -3.22
N LEU A 228 14.13 -18.84 -4.04
CA LEU A 228 13.93 -20.29 -4.15
C LEU A 228 15.18 -20.99 -4.70
N ASP A 229 15.80 -20.43 -5.74
CA ASP A 229 16.99 -21.01 -6.37
C ASP A 229 18.20 -20.99 -5.41
N THR A 230 18.31 -19.94 -4.58
CA THR A 230 19.46 -19.76 -3.67
C THR A 230 19.31 -20.52 -2.36
N TYR A 231 18.11 -20.51 -1.76
CA TYR A 231 17.89 -20.98 -0.38
C TYR A 231 16.97 -22.20 -0.29
N GLY A 232 16.49 -22.73 -1.41
CA GLY A 232 15.56 -23.86 -1.47
C GLY A 232 14.12 -23.47 -1.14
N ASP A 233 13.23 -24.46 -1.16
CA ASP A 233 11.78 -24.25 -1.01
C ASP A 233 11.24 -24.72 0.36
N ASP A 234 11.93 -24.37 1.45
CA ASP A 234 11.32 -24.51 2.78
C ASP A 234 10.19 -23.48 2.98
N VAL A 235 9.28 -23.71 3.94
CA VAL A 235 8.13 -22.81 4.15
C VAL A 235 8.53 -21.36 4.40
N ARG A 236 9.70 -21.11 5.02
CA ARG A 236 10.19 -19.75 5.26
C ARG A 236 10.58 -19.09 3.95
N THR A 237 11.36 -19.77 3.12
CA THR A 237 11.78 -19.24 1.83
C THR A 237 10.57 -19.09 0.90
N ARG A 238 9.66 -20.06 0.88
CA ARG A 238 8.41 -20.00 0.08
C ARG A 238 7.54 -18.81 0.46
N ALA A 239 7.34 -18.57 1.75
CA ALA A 239 6.54 -17.44 2.23
C ALA A 239 7.10 -16.08 1.76
N LYS A 240 8.43 -15.90 1.85
CA LYS A 240 9.13 -14.72 1.35
C LYS A 240 9.05 -14.61 -0.18
N ALA A 241 9.32 -15.73 -0.86
CA ALA A 241 9.38 -15.79 -2.30
C ALA A 241 8.04 -15.45 -2.96
N MET A 242 6.94 -16.01 -2.46
CA MET A 242 5.60 -15.75 -3.00
C MET A 242 5.18 -14.29 -2.79
N ALA A 243 5.41 -13.72 -1.59
CA ALA A 243 5.10 -12.31 -1.34
C ALA A 243 5.95 -11.36 -2.21
N ALA A 244 7.24 -11.66 -2.38
CA ALA A 244 8.12 -10.91 -3.26
C ALA A 244 7.71 -11.01 -4.74
N ALA A 245 7.37 -12.22 -5.20
CA ALA A 245 6.94 -12.47 -6.57
C ALA A 245 5.66 -11.69 -6.93
N GLY A 246 4.67 -11.65 -6.04
CA GLY A 246 3.47 -10.83 -6.24
C GLY A 246 3.82 -9.33 -6.37
N SER A 247 4.79 -8.84 -5.60
CA SER A 247 5.26 -7.46 -5.72
C SER A 247 6.02 -7.21 -7.02
N ASP A 248 6.90 -8.12 -7.45
CA ASP A 248 7.58 -8.02 -8.74
C ASP A 248 6.54 -7.92 -9.88
N ALA A 249 5.55 -8.80 -9.91
CA ALA A 249 4.46 -8.75 -10.90
C ALA A 249 3.73 -7.40 -10.85
N ARG A 250 3.25 -6.99 -9.67
CA ARG A 250 2.46 -5.76 -9.50
C ARG A 250 3.24 -4.51 -9.89
N MET A 251 4.47 -4.36 -9.40
CA MET A 251 5.30 -3.17 -9.65
C MET A 251 5.77 -3.07 -11.10
N ASN A 252 5.63 -4.15 -11.87
CA ASN A 252 5.98 -4.20 -13.28
C ASN A 252 4.77 -4.31 -14.21
N GLY A 253 3.59 -3.93 -13.72
CA GLY A 253 2.41 -3.71 -14.55
C GLY A 253 1.54 -4.95 -14.78
N CYS A 254 1.68 -6.01 -13.98
CA CYS A 254 0.71 -7.09 -13.97
C CYS A 254 -0.69 -6.54 -13.65
N GLU A 255 -1.67 -6.98 -14.43
CA GLU A 255 -3.03 -6.43 -14.45
C GLU A 255 -3.94 -7.08 -13.39
N LEU A 256 -3.49 -8.17 -12.75
CA LEU A 256 -4.26 -8.85 -11.71
C LEU A 256 -4.49 -7.92 -10.51
N PRO A 257 -5.72 -7.87 -9.98
CA PRO A 257 -6.01 -7.04 -8.82
C PRO A 257 -5.35 -7.61 -7.57
N VAL A 258 -5.11 -6.74 -6.61
CA VAL A 258 -4.69 -7.10 -5.24
C VAL A 258 -5.59 -6.43 -4.23
N VAL A 259 -5.80 -7.07 -3.08
CA VAL A 259 -6.43 -6.42 -1.93
C VAL A 259 -5.36 -5.72 -1.11
N ILE A 260 -5.52 -4.41 -0.96
CA ILE A 260 -4.56 -3.55 -0.24
C ILE A 260 -4.64 -3.73 1.27
N ASN A 261 -3.67 -3.18 1.98
CA ASN A 261 -3.73 -2.91 3.42
C ASN A 261 -3.07 -1.55 3.65
N SER A 262 -3.66 -0.70 4.48
CA SER A 262 -3.13 0.64 4.80
C SER A 262 -2.78 1.44 3.54
N GLY A 263 -3.69 1.40 2.55
CA GLY A 263 -3.53 2.08 1.27
C GLY A 263 -2.52 1.48 0.28
N SER A 264 -1.93 0.31 0.53
CA SER A 264 -0.93 -0.29 -0.37
C SER A 264 -1.13 -1.77 -0.66
N GLY A 265 -1.18 -2.14 -1.94
CA GLY A 265 -1.23 -3.55 -2.37
C GLY A 265 0.02 -4.36 -1.98
N ASN A 266 1.19 -3.72 -1.92
CA ASN A 266 2.42 -4.38 -1.46
C ASN A 266 2.30 -4.74 0.02
N GLN A 267 1.70 -3.88 0.84
CA GLN A 267 1.42 -4.18 2.25
C GLN A 267 0.36 -5.28 2.36
N GLY A 268 -0.70 -5.22 1.56
CA GLY A 268 -1.74 -6.26 1.52
C GLY A 268 -1.18 -7.65 1.20
N MET A 269 -0.35 -7.76 0.15
CA MET A 269 0.36 -8.99 -0.20
C MET A 269 1.31 -9.45 0.91
N THR A 270 2.08 -8.53 1.49
CA THR A 270 3.02 -8.84 2.58
C THR A 270 2.30 -9.36 3.83
N ALA A 271 1.15 -8.78 4.18
CA ALA A 271 0.37 -9.17 5.36
C ALA A 271 -0.38 -10.49 5.18
N SER A 272 -0.72 -10.88 3.94
CA SER A 272 -1.62 -12.02 3.67
C SER A 272 -0.92 -13.26 3.11
N ILE A 273 -0.08 -13.12 2.08
CA ILE A 273 0.52 -14.27 1.38
C ILE A 273 1.36 -15.16 2.30
N PRO A 274 2.27 -14.62 3.15
CA PRO A 274 3.06 -15.46 4.05
C PRO A 274 2.19 -16.27 5.01
N VAL A 275 1.10 -15.67 5.51
CA VAL A 275 0.14 -16.32 6.41
C VAL A 275 -0.58 -17.46 5.69
N VAL A 276 -1.02 -17.25 4.45
CA VAL A 276 -1.66 -18.30 3.64
C VAL A 276 -0.70 -19.45 3.34
N VAL A 277 0.55 -19.14 2.99
CA VAL A 277 1.59 -20.16 2.74
C VAL A 277 1.82 -21.03 3.96
N TYR A 278 1.95 -20.42 5.15
CA TYR A 278 2.09 -21.14 6.42
C TYR A 278 0.85 -21.94 6.80
N ALA A 279 -0.35 -21.38 6.62
CA ALA A 279 -1.60 -22.07 6.94
C ALA A 279 -1.77 -23.35 6.11
N LYS A 280 -1.37 -23.30 4.84
CA LYS A 280 -1.32 -24.46 3.94
C LYS A 280 -0.27 -25.49 4.38
N GLU A 281 0.96 -25.06 4.65
CA GLU A 281 2.04 -25.94 5.11
C GLU A 281 1.65 -26.69 6.41
N LEU A 282 1.05 -25.98 7.35
CA LEU A 282 0.67 -26.51 8.66
C LEU A 282 -0.68 -27.23 8.68
N ASN A 283 -1.40 -27.29 7.55
CA ASN A 283 -2.77 -27.83 7.45
C ASN A 283 -3.71 -27.26 8.54
N SER A 284 -3.64 -25.95 8.77
CA SER A 284 -4.28 -25.29 9.93
C SER A 284 -5.81 -25.22 9.90
N GLY A 285 -6.42 -25.51 8.74
CA GLY A 285 -7.86 -25.32 8.53
C GLY A 285 -8.25 -23.85 8.28
N ALA A 286 -9.45 -23.66 7.72
CA ALA A 286 -9.91 -22.35 7.27
C ALA A 286 -10.12 -21.36 8.43
N ASP A 287 -10.79 -21.78 9.51
CA ASP A 287 -11.06 -20.91 10.68
C ASP A 287 -9.77 -20.30 11.24
N LYS A 288 -8.76 -21.15 11.54
CA LYS A 288 -7.47 -20.69 12.05
C LYS A 288 -6.74 -19.77 11.07
N MET A 289 -6.83 -20.03 9.77
CA MET A 289 -6.26 -19.17 8.73
C MET A 289 -6.91 -17.78 8.72
N TYR A 290 -8.24 -17.67 8.80
CA TYR A 290 -8.92 -16.37 8.84
C TYR A 290 -8.57 -15.58 10.11
N ARG A 291 -8.47 -16.26 11.26
CA ARG A 291 -8.00 -15.62 12.51
C ARG A 291 -6.58 -15.09 12.38
N ALA A 292 -5.68 -15.86 11.77
CA ALA A 292 -4.31 -15.43 11.51
C ALA A 292 -4.24 -14.24 10.53
N LEU A 293 -5.09 -14.24 9.49
CA LEU A 293 -5.17 -13.14 8.53
C LEU A 293 -5.73 -11.87 9.17
N ALA A 294 -6.78 -11.97 9.99
CA ALA A 294 -7.32 -10.84 10.73
C ALA A 294 -6.27 -10.24 11.68
N LEU A 295 -5.55 -11.10 12.41
CA LEU A 295 -4.44 -10.67 13.28
C LEU A 295 -3.38 -9.92 12.48
N SER A 296 -2.89 -10.52 11.39
CA SER A 296 -1.86 -9.91 10.55
C SER A 296 -2.27 -8.55 9.98
N ASN A 297 -3.48 -8.47 9.41
CA ASN A 297 -3.97 -7.24 8.81
C ASN A 297 -4.19 -6.14 9.84
N LEU A 298 -4.85 -6.43 10.97
CA LEU A 298 -5.12 -5.45 12.02
C LEU A 298 -3.82 -4.98 12.70
N THR A 299 -2.86 -5.89 12.92
CA THR A 299 -1.54 -5.53 13.44
C THR A 299 -0.78 -4.61 12.48
N ALA A 300 -0.84 -4.87 11.17
CA ALA A 300 -0.24 -3.99 10.17
C ALA A 300 -0.91 -2.59 10.17
N ILE A 301 -2.24 -2.55 10.20
CA ILE A 301 -3.03 -1.30 10.25
C ILE A 301 -2.68 -0.51 11.51
N HIS A 302 -2.70 -1.14 12.69
CA HIS A 302 -2.38 -0.51 13.97
C HIS A 302 -1.01 0.17 13.99
N GLN A 303 0.00 -0.49 13.42
CA GLN A 303 1.33 0.09 13.26
C GLN A 303 1.31 1.28 12.29
N LYS A 304 0.61 1.15 11.16
CA LYS A 304 0.56 2.17 10.10
C LYS A 304 -0.22 3.43 10.49
N THR A 305 -1.25 3.33 11.33
CA THR A 305 -2.04 4.46 11.84
C THR A 305 -1.15 5.52 12.48
N ARG A 306 -0.09 5.11 13.21
CA ARG A 306 0.82 6.05 13.88
C ARG A 306 1.86 6.70 12.95
N ILE A 307 2.05 6.15 11.76
CA ILE A 307 3.03 6.61 10.77
C ILE A 307 2.37 7.56 9.75
N GLY A 308 1.12 7.29 9.37
CA GLY A 308 0.44 7.99 8.27
C GLY A 308 0.56 7.27 6.92
N ARG A 309 -0.22 7.67 5.91
CA ARG A 309 -0.36 6.92 4.65
C ARG A 309 0.88 7.00 3.75
N LEU A 310 1.52 8.16 3.67
CA LEU A 310 2.71 8.40 2.86
C LEU A 310 3.86 8.86 3.77
N SER A 311 4.99 8.15 3.71
CA SER A 311 6.21 8.51 4.43
C SER A 311 7.43 7.95 3.71
N ALA A 312 8.63 8.29 4.21
CA ALA A 312 9.86 7.59 3.84
C ALA A 312 10.05 6.27 4.61
N TYR A 313 9.16 5.92 5.52
CA TYR A 313 9.15 4.59 6.16
C TYR A 313 8.49 3.56 5.22
N CYS A 314 9.14 2.43 4.99
CA CYS A 314 8.56 1.38 4.17
C CYS A 314 7.46 0.62 4.93
N GLY A 315 6.21 0.80 4.53
CA GLY A 315 5.06 0.10 5.13
C GLY A 315 5.13 -1.43 5.04
N ALA A 316 5.95 -1.99 4.14
CA ALA A 316 6.22 -3.42 4.10
C ALA A 316 6.78 -3.95 5.43
N VAL A 317 7.50 -3.11 6.20
CA VAL A 317 7.97 -3.47 7.54
C VAL A 317 6.81 -3.75 8.48
N SER A 318 5.82 -2.85 8.55
CA SER A 318 4.64 -3.04 9.39
C SER A 318 3.82 -4.27 8.96
N ALA A 319 3.67 -4.46 7.65
CA ALA A 319 3.00 -5.63 7.10
C ALA A 319 3.76 -6.94 7.35
N GLY A 320 5.10 -6.93 7.29
CA GLY A 320 5.95 -8.09 7.59
C GLY A 320 5.92 -8.47 9.07
N ALA A 321 5.91 -7.48 9.97
CA ALA A 321 5.68 -7.71 11.40
C ALA A 321 4.29 -8.28 11.68
N GLY A 322 3.25 -7.77 10.99
CA GLY A 322 1.89 -8.33 11.04
C GLY A 322 1.83 -9.77 10.53
N ALA A 323 2.49 -10.07 9.41
CA ALA A 323 2.59 -11.44 8.89
C ALA A 323 3.30 -12.37 9.88
N GLY A 324 4.36 -11.88 10.53
CA GLY A 324 5.02 -12.56 11.64
C GLY A 324 4.06 -12.90 12.79
N ALA A 325 3.22 -11.95 13.22
CA ALA A 325 2.20 -12.17 14.23
C ALA A 325 1.19 -13.27 13.81
N GLY A 326 0.70 -13.21 12.57
CA GLY A 326 -0.19 -14.25 12.02
C GLY A 326 0.48 -15.64 11.98
N ILE A 327 1.76 -15.70 11.57
CA ILE A 327 2.55 -16.93 11.53
C ILE A 327 2.80 -17.47 12.95
N ALA A 328 3.08 -16.61 13.93
CA ALA A 328 3.26 -17.00 15.32
C ALA A 328 2.00 -17.69 15.86
N TYR A 329 0.82 -17.12 15.58
CA TYR A 329 -0.47 -17.71 15.94
C TYR A 329 -0.72 -19.06 15.24
N LEU A 330 -0.42 -19.17 13.94
CA LEU A 330 -0.55 -20.43 13.21
C LEU A 330 0.34 -21.53 13.80
N CYS A 331 1.56 -21.18 14.23
CA CYS A 331 2.49 -22.08 14.90
C CYS A 331 2.12 -22.41 16.35
N GLY A 332 0.97 -21.93 16.85
CA GLY A 332 0.47 -22.23 18.20
C GLY A 332 0.95 -21.28 19.30
N GLY A 333 1.54 -20.13 18.94
CA GLY A 333 1.88 -19.08 19.89
C GLY A 333 0.64 -18.40 20.48
N GLY A 334 0.77 -17.96 21.73
CA GLY A 334 -0.19 -17.13 22.43
C GLY A 334 0.06 -15.63 22.22
N TYR A 335 -0.53 -14.83 23.10
CA TYR A 335 -0.40 -13.37 23.05
C TYR A 335 1.06 -12.92 23.17
N ASP A 336 1.81 -13.51 24.09
CA ASP A 336 3.20 -13.13 24.36
C ASP A 336 4.10 -13.42 23.14
N GLU A 337 3.98 -14.60 22.53
CA GLU A 337 4.69 -14.93 21.28
C GLU A 337 4.38 -13.92 20.17
N VAL A 338 3.11 -13.52 20.04
CA VAL A 338 2.66 -12.57 19.02
C VAL A 338 3.26 -11.19 19.24
N VAL A 339 3.14 -10.63 20.45
CA VAL A 339 3.61 -9.25 20.69
C VAL A 339 5.13 -9.15 20.65
N HIS A 340 5.85 -10.17 21.12
CA HIS A 340 7.30 -10.21 21.00
C HIS A 340 7.77 -10.43 19.56
N THR A 341 7.01 -11.17 18.74
CA THR A 341 7.29 -11.26 17.30
C THR A 341 7.25 -9.87 16.64
N VAL A 342 6.22 -9.07 16.94
CA VAL A 342 6.08 -7.71 16.41
C VAL A 342 7.22 -6.81 16.88
N VAL A 343 7.53 -6.79 18.18
CA VAL A 343 8.63 -6.00 18.74
C VAL A 343 9.96 -6.39 18.09
N ASN A 344 10.25 -7.68 17.98
CA ASN A 344 11.49 -8.16 17.41
C ASN A 344 11.62 -7.78 15.92
N ALA A 345 10.56 -7.99 15.12
CA ALA A 345 10.57 -7.62 13.72
C ALA A 345 10.82 -6.12 13.53
N LEU A 346 10.11 -5.27 14.29
CA LEU A 346 10.28 -3.82 14.23
C LEU A 346 11.70 -3.40 14.61
N ALA A 347 12.28 -3.97 15.66
CA ALA A 347 13.65 -3.65 16.07
C ALA A 347 14.69 -3.94 14.98
N VAL A 348 14.47 -4.98 14.15
CA VAL A 348 15.41 -5.40 13.10
C VAL A 348 15.33 -4.51 11.86
N VAL A 349 14.14 -4.13 11.40
CA VAL A 349 13.94 -3.56 10.06
C VAL A 349 13.26 -2.19 9.99
N SER A 350 12.99 -1.50 11.12
CA SER A 350 12.34 -0.16 11.11
C SER A 350 13.12 0.96 10.39
N GLY A 351 14.29 0.66 9.82
CA GLY A 351 15.07 1.59 8.98
C GLY A 351 14.89 1.42 7.46
N ILE A 352 14.09 0.46 6.99
CA ILE A 352 13.90 0.26 5.54
C ILE A 352 13.16 1.46 4.95
N VAL A 353 13.82 2.18 4.04
CA VAL A 353 13.28 3.39 3.42
C VAL A 353 12.29 3.11 2.29
N CYS A 354 11.33 4.01 2.09
CA CYS A 354 10.39 4.06 0.97
C CYS A 354 10.76 5.18 0.01
N ASP A 355 11.42 4.81 -1.08
CA ASP A 355 11.92 5.66 -2.16
C ASP A 355 11.11 5.49 -3.46
N GLY A 356 9.82 5.16 -3.34
CA GLY A 356 8.91 5.03 -4.47
C GLY A 356 8.69 3.60 -4.98
N ALA A 357 7.62 3.41 -5.76
CA ALA A 357 7.23 2.10 -6.28
C ALA A 357 8.14 1.68 -7.45
N LYS A 358 8.73 0.48 -7.34
CA LYS A 358 9.68 -0.11 -8.29
C LYS A 358 9.99 -1.56 -7.94
N ALA A 359 10.74 -2.25 -8.80
CA ALA A 359 11.11 -3.66 -8.62
C ALA A 359 11.78 -3.96 -7.26
N SER A 360 12.59 -3.06 -6.70
CA SER A 360 13.24 -3.29 -5.39
C SER A 360 12.25 -3.39 -4.20
N CYS A 361 10.97 -3.04 -4.38
CA CYS A 361 9.92 -3.32 -3.39
C CYS A 361 9.84 -4.82 -3.05
N ALA A 362 10.05 -5.71 -4.03
CA ALA A 362 9.99 -7.16 -3.83
C ALA A 362 11.06 -7.63 -2.82
N ALA A 363 12.28 -7.11 -2.92
CA ALA A 363 13.36 -7.41 -1.97
C ALA A 363 13.06 -6.87 -0.57
N LYS A 364 12.52 -5.65 -0.47
CA LYS A 364 12.14 -5.05 0.83
C LYS A 364 11.04 -5.85 1.53
N ILE A 365 10.08 -6.37 0.76
CA ILE A 365 9.02 -7.25 1.27
C ILE A 365 9.62 -8.57 1.79
N ALA A 366 10.50 -9.21 1.01
CA ALA A 366 11.16 -10.44 1.44
C ALA A 366 11.92 -10.24 2.78
N SER A 367 12.66 -9.14 2.92
CA SER A 367 13.36 -8.78 4.15
C SER A 367 12.41 -8.52 5.33
N ALA A 368 11.28 -7.84 5.10
CA ALA A 368 10.31 -7.58 6.15
C ALA A 368 9.59 -8.85 6.62
N VAL A 369 9.24 -9.76 5.71
CA VAL A 369 8.66 -11.08 6.04
C VAL A 369 9.69 -11.93 6.79
N ASP A 370 10.95 -11.92 6.36
CA ASP A 370 12.04 -12.62 7.05
C ASP A 370 12.20 -12.13 8.50
N ALA A 371 12.15 -10.81 8.72
CA ALA A 371 12.23 -10.23 10.05
C ALA A 371 11.05 -10.64 10.95
N GLY A 372 9.83 -10.74 10.40
CA GLY A 372 8.67 -11.28 11.12
C GLY A 372 8.86 -12.74 11.53
N ILE A 373 9.32 -13.58 10.61
CA ILE A 373 9.60 -15.01 10.86
C ILE A 373 10.75 -15.16 11.88
N LEU A 374 11.82 -14.38 11.74
CA LEU A 374 12.95 -14.37 12.66
C LEU A 374 12.52 -13.93 14.05
N GLY A 375 11.70 -12.87 14.16
CA GLY A 375 11.20 -12.35 15.43
C GLY A 375 10.43 -13.40 16.25
N TYR A 376 9.59 -14.20 15.58
CA TYR A 376 8.93 -15.34 16.20
C TYR A 376 9.93 -16.42 16.64
N ASN A 377 10.86 -16.79 15.74
CA ASN A 377 11.85 -17.83 16.01
C ASN A 377 12.83 -17.48 17.14
N MET A 378 13.14 -16.19 17.32
CA MET A 378 13.91 -15.69 18.46
C MET A 378 13.16 -15.96 19.75
N TYR A 379 11.90 -15.54 19.81
CA TYR A 379 11.12 -15.59 21.05
C TYR A 379 10.90 -17.02 21.55
N VAL A 380 10.51 -17.94 20.65
CA VAL A 380 10.33 -19.36 21.01
C VAL A 380 11.64 -20.08 21.37
N ARG A 381 12.80 -19.45 21.13
CA ARG A 381 14.13 -19.91 21.55
C ARG A 381 14.66 -19.17 22.78
N GLY A 382 13.78 -18.45 23.49
CA GLY A 382 14.12 -17.70 24.69
C GLY A 382 14.93 -16.43 24.43
N GLN A 383 14.91 -15.90 23.20
CA GLN A 383 15.62 -14.68 22.81
C GLN A 383 14.64 -13.55 22.46
N GLN A 384 14.96 -12.32 22.84
CA GLN A 384 14.16 -11.13 22.51
C GLN A 384 15.03 -9.88 22.61
N PHE A 385 14.58 -8.78 22.03
CA PHE A 385 15.12 -7.46 22.35
C PHE A 385 14.43 -6.90 23.59
N TYR A 386 15.18 -6.15 24.40
CA TYR A 386 14.70 -5.65 25.68
C TYR A 386 14.46 -4.14 25.63
N GLY A 387 13.60 -3.65 26.53
CA GLY A 387 13.39 -2.22 26.68
C GLY A 387 14.70 -1.51 27.04
N GLY A 388 15.07 -0.49 26.27
CA GLY A 388 16.37 0.18 26.37
C GLY A 388 17.31 -0.15 25.20
N ASP A 389 17.05 -1.22 24.44
CA ASP A 389 17.77 -1.53 23.22
C ASP A 389 17.31 -0.61 22.08
N GLY A 390 18.00 0.51 21.90
CA GLY A 390 17.74 1.47 20.82
C GLY A 390 16.32 2.03 20.85
N ILE A 391 15.50 1.69 19.85
CA ILE A 391 14.11 2.18 19.72
C ILE A 391 13.08 1.33 20.50
N VAL A 392 13.50 0.21 21.09
CA VAL A 392 12.61 -0.70 21.83
C VAL A 392 12.32 -0.14 23.22
N THR A 393 11.03 -0.06 23.56
CA THR A 393 10.57 0.33 24.90
C THR A 393 9.64 -0.76 25.43
N LYS A 394 9.67 -1.00 26.75
CA LYS A 394 8.89 -2.05 27.40
C LYS A 394 7.39 -1.89 27.05
N GLY A 395 6.81 -2.97 26.53
CA GLY A 395 5.43 -3.01 26.04
C GLY A 395 5.35 -2.78 24.53
N VAL A 396 4.60 -3.64 23.84
CA VAL A 396 4.46 -3.60 22.38
C VAL A 396 3.91 -2.26 21.88
N GLU A 397 2.94 -1.69 22.60
CA GLU A 397 2.36 -0.39 22.25
C GLU A 397 3.39 0.75 22.29
N ALA A 398 4.31 0.73 23.26
CA ALA A 398 5.35 1.74 23.37
C ALA A 398 6.36 1.64 22.22
N THR A 399 6.75 0.42 21.84
CA THR A 399 7.62 0.20 20.68
C THR A 399 6.93 0.62 19.37
N ILE A 400 5.65 0.26 19.17
CA ILE A 400 4.90 0.71 18.00
C ILE A 400 4.78 2.25 17.99
N ALA A 401 4.59 2.89 19.13
CA ALA A 401 4.56 4.35 19.22
C ALA A 401 5.91 5.00 18.84
N ASN A 402 7.04 4.43 19.30
CA ASN A 402 8.37 4.91 18.93
C ASN A 402 8.64 4.79 17.43
N VAL A 403 8.31 3.64 16.83
CA VAL A 403 8.41 3.42 15.38
C VAL A 403 7.47 4.36 14.62
N GLY A 404 6.26 4.57 15.14
CA GLY A 404 5.31 5.56 14.65
C GLY A 404 5.93 6.95 14.57
N ARG A 405 6.50 7.43 15.68
CA ARG A 405 7.19 8.73 15.76
C ARG A 405 8.39 8.81 14.82
N LEU A 406 9.20 7.74 14.75
CA LEU A 406 10.35 7.68 13.83
C LEU A 406 9.89 7.81 12.38
N GLY A 407 8.90 7.03 11.96
CA GLY A 407 8.40 7.03 10.59
C GLY A 407 7.65 8.32 10.22
N LYS A 408 6.83 8.85 11.14
CA LYS A 408 6.02 10.05 10.92
C LYS A 408 6.86 11.32 10.97
N ASP A 409 7.64 11.50 12.03
CA ASP A 409 8.36 12.77 12.27
C ASP A 409 9.85 12.66 11.92
N GLY A 410 10.51 11.59 12.34
CA GLY A 410 11.95 11.41 12.11
C GLY A 410 12.32 11.30 10.63
N MET A 411 11.47 10.66 9.83
CA MET A 411 11.74 10.43 8.41
C MET A 411 11.17 11.51 7.46
N LYS A 412 10.67 12.65 7.98
CA LYS A 412 10.23 13.78 7.13
C LYS A 412 11.38 14.33 6.29
N ALA A 413 12.49 14.68 6.94
CA ALA A 413 13.71 15.14 6.25
C ALA A 413 14.30 14.06 5.32
N THR A 414 14.21 12.78 5.71
CA THR A 414 14.58 11.66 4.83
C THR A 414 13.73 11.62 3.57
N ASN A 415 12.43 11.89 3.68
CA ASN A 415 11.52 11.93 2.52
C ASN A 415 11.88 13.06 1.55
N GLU A 416 12.13 14.26 2.07
CA GLU A 416 12.60 15.40 1.27
C GLU A 416 13.90 15.09 0.54
N GLU A 417 14.86 14.46 1.24
CA GLU A 417 16.14 14.11 0.65
C GLU A 417 16.01 13.05 -0.45
N ILE A 418 15.19 12.03 -0.22
CA ILE A 418 14.84 11.05 -1.26
C ILE A 418 14.25 11.75 -2.49
N ILE A 419 13.32 12.69 -2.29
CA ILE A 419 12.71 13.44 -3.40
C ILE A 419 13.78 14.24 -4.13
N ARG A 420 14.65 14.97 -3.43
CA ARG A 420 15.77 15.72 -4.03
C ARG A 420 16.68 14.84 -4.89
N ILE A 421 17.10 13.70 -4.35
CA ILE A 421 17.90 12.69 -5.09
C ILE A 421 17.16 12.25 -6.35
N MET A 422 15.86 11.98 -6.23
CA MET A 422 15.05 11.49 -7.35
C MET A 422 14.82 12.56 -8.43
N VAL A 423 14.61 13.82 -8.07
CA VAL A 423 14.34 14.91 -9.03
C VAL A 423 15.62 15.54 -9.58
N GLY A 424 16.76 15.29 -8.97
CA GLY A 424 18.07 15.76 -9.43
C GLY A 424 18.30 17.24 -9.17
N ASP A 425 17.79 17.77 -8.05
CA ASP A 425 18.07 19.14 -7.65
C ASP A 425 19.56 19.29 -7.32
N LYS A 426 20.30 19.96 -8.23
CA LYS A 426 21.75 20.14 -8.18
C LYS A 426 22.18 21.36 -7.35
N SER A 427 21.27 22.02 -6.64
CA SER A 427 21.58 23.24 -5.87
C SER A 427 22.54 23.03 -4.67
N LEU A 428 23.05 21.81 -4.44
CA LEU A 428 23.91 21.45 -3.32
C LEU A 428 25.12 20.56 -3.68
N CYS A 429 25.56 20.54 -4.95
CA CYS A 429 26.90 20.03 -5.32
C CYS A 429 27.94 21.13 -5.38
#